data_AF-A0A814T5G4-F1
#
_entry.id   AF-A0A814T5G4-F1
#
_cell.length_a   1.000
_cell.length_b   1.000
_cell.length_c   1.000
_cell.angle_alpha   90.00
_cell.angle_beta   90.00
_cell.angle_gamma   90.00
#
_symmetry.space_group_name_H-M   'P 1'
#
loop_
_entity.id
_entity.type
_entity.pdbx_description
1 polymer ?
#
loop_
_entity_poly.entity_id
_entity_poly.type
_entity_poly.pdbx_seq_one_letter_code
_entity_poly.pdbx_strand_id
1 'polypeptide(L)'
;MNTNKTQYKVISDPLEWFEMVSDDQFTIHNADFSHENYVQVFYSTNEDMHAGSTQTSVVLAAFVTCRAKLKLYEKLKKIDKRVLYFDTDTIIYVRSPGQYRPILGDYLGNFTDEIKKKGASHIVEFISAGPKNYA
;
A
#
# COMPACT_ATOMS: atom_id res chain seq x y z
N MET A 1 11.31 4.67 3.42
CA MET A 1 12.20 5.63 4.11
C MET A 1 12.62 6.64 3.05
N ASN A 2 12.49 7.94 3.31
CA ASN A 2 12.86 8.97 2.33
C ASN A 2 14.40 9.10 2.32
N THR A 3 15.02 8.49 1.32
CA THR A 3 16.47 8.32 1.08
C THR A 3 17.07 9.44 0.24
N ASN A 4 16.24 10.34 -0.28
CA ASN A 4 16.65 11.59 -0.94
C ASN A 4 17.21 12.65 0.02
N LYS A 5 17.37 12.32 1.31
CA LYS A 5 18.03 13.20 2.27
C LYS A 5 19.53 13.09 2.11
N THR A 6 20.21 14.22 2.09
CA THR A 6 21.67 14.27 2.16
C THR A 6 22.16 13.55 3.41
N GLN A 7 23.05 12.59 3.21
CA GLN A 7 23.76 11.83 4.24
C GLN A 7 25.24 12.17 4.17
N TYR A 8 26.01 11.78 5.18
CA TYR A 8 27.46 11.87 5.14
C TYR A 8 28.10 10.52 5.45
N LYS A 9 29.28 10.29 4.87
CA LYS A 9 30.14 9.14 5.14
C LYS A 9 31.59 9.60 5.27
N VAL A 10 32.31 8.97 6.18
CA VAL A 10 33.74 9.17 6.39
C VAL A 10 34.46 8.01 5.70
N ILE A 11 35.33 8.32 4.75
CA ILE A 11 36.02 7.33 3.93
C ILE A 11 37.53 7.49 4.15
N SER A 12 38.18 6.45 4.65
CA SER A 12 39.64 6.43 4.83
C SER A 12 40.35 5.62 3.74
N ASP A 13 39.63 4.75 3.02
CA ASP A 13 40.19 3.92 1.94
C ASP A 13 39.98 4.61 0.58
N PRO A 14 41.05 4.90 -0.18
CA PRO A 14 40.94 5.45 -1.53
C PRO A 14 40.11 4.59 -2.50
N LEU A 15 40.09 3.26 -2.32
CA LEU A 15 39.31 2.37 -3.18
C LEU A 15 37.81 2.60 -2.96
N GLU A 16 37.37 2.68 -1.71
CA GLU A 16 35.98 2.97 -1.35
C GLU A 16 35.52 4.35 -1.85
N TRP A 17 36.41 5.35 -1.85
CA TRP A 17 36.13 6.65 -2.46
C TRP A 17 35.91 6.53 -3.98
N PHE A 18 36.80 5.82 -4.67
CA PHE A 18 36.72 5.67 -6.12
C PHE A 18 35.48 4.88 -6.54
N GLU A 19 35.15 3.80 -5.83
CA GLU A 19 33.93 3.03 -6.03
C GLU A 19 32.68 3.90 -5.85
N MET A 20 32.63 4.71 -4.78
CA MET A 20 31.49 5.55 -4.48
C MET A 20 31.27 6.68 -5.50
N VAL A 21 32.34 7.30 -6.01
CA VAL A 21 32.24 8.36 -7.03
C VAL A 21 31.91 7.79 -8.41
N SER A 22 32.28 6.54 -8.67
CA SER A 22 32.03 5.87 -9.95
C SER A 22 30.66 5.18 -10.02
N ASP A 23 29.94 5.09 -8.91
CA ASP A 23 28.64 4.44 -8.82
C ASP A 23 27.50 5.47 -8.98
N ASP A 24 26.77 5.37 -10.09
CA ASP A 24 25.62 6.22 -10.44
C ASP A 24 24.47 6.15 -9.40
N GLN A 25 24.50 5.20 -8.46
CA GLN A 25 23.59 5.16 -7.32
C GLN A 25 23.78 6.35 -6.37
N PHE A 26 25.00 6.92 -6.29
CA PHE A 26 25.31 8.01 -5.38
C PHE A 26 25.44 9.34 -6.13
N THR A 27 24.69 10.34 -5.69
CA THR A 27 24.92 11.73 -6.08
C THR A 27 25.75 12.40 -5.01
N ILE A 28 27.00 12.74 -5.35
CA ILE A 28 27.92 13.44 -4.44
C ILE A 28 27.61 14.93 -4.46
N HIS A 29 27.32 15.50 -3.29
CA HIS A 29 27.04 16.94 -3.12
C HIS A 29 28.29 17.70 -2.69
N ASN A 30 29.11 17.10 -1.83
CA ASN A 30 30.34 17.72 -1.31
C ASN A 30 31.31 16.63 -0.83
N ALA A 31 32.61 16.90 -0.89
CA ALA A 31 33.65 16.08 -0.30
C ALA A 31 34.67 16.99 0.37
N ASP A 32 34.80 16.87 1.70
CA ASP A 32 35.77 17.61 2.49
C ASP A 32 37.06 16.79 2.68
N PHE A 33 38.16 17.34 2.17
CA PHE A 33 39.51 16.79 2.22
C PHE A 33 40.38 17.51 3.25
N SER A 34 39.80 18.31 4.15
CA SER A 34 40.53 19.06 5.18
C SER A 34 41.22 18.18 6.22
N HIS A 35 41.05 16.86 6.15
CA HIS A 35 41.56 15.89 7.10
C HIS A 35 42.62 15.00 6.44
N GLU A 36 43.69 14.69 7.18
CA GLU A 36 44.87 14.01 6.62
C GLU A 36 44.65 12.53 6.29
N ASN A 37 43.72 11.87 6.99
CA ASN A 37 43.57 10.41 6.96
C ASN A 37 42.19 9.94 6.46
N TYR A 38 41.30 10.87 6.12
CA TYR A 38 39.96 10.52 5.62
C TYR A 38 39.32 11.69 4.89
N VAL A 39 38.31 11.36 4.10
CA VAL A 39 37.46 12.32 3.38
C VAL A 39 36.06 12.22 3.95
N GLN A 40 35.45 13.36 4.27
CA GLN A 40 34.03 13.40 4.63
C GLN A 40 33.20 13.73 3.40
N VAL A 41 32.40 12.77 2.95
CA VAL A 41 31.61 12.86 1.72
C VAL A 41 30.14 13.05 2.07
N PHE A 42 29.51 14.08 1.52
CA PHE A 42 28.09 14.33 1.61
C PHE A 42 27.42 13.90 0.31
N TYR A 43 26.42 13.03 0.40
CA TYR A 43 25.81 12.40 -0.77
C TYR A 43 24.31 12.13 -0.56
N SER A 44 23.57 11.90 -1.65
CA SER A 44 22.22 11.31 -1.63
C SER A 44 22.19 10.08 -2.54
N THR A 45 21.26 9.17 -2.29
CA THR A 45 21.07 7.97 -3.14
C THR A 45 19.95 8.20 -4.13
N ASN A 46 20.14 7.82 -5.38
CA ASN A 46 19.13 7.93 -6.41
C ASN A 46 17.94 7.00 -6.12
N GLU A 47 16.73 7.56 -6.01
CA GLU A 47 15.51 6.81 -5.66
C GLU A 47 15.17 5.71 -6.68
N ASP A 48 15.53 5.93 -7.95
CA ASP A 48 15.21 5.02 -9.06
C ASP A 48 16.06 3.74 -9.06
N MET A 49 17.19 3.74 -8.36
CA MET A 49 18.13 2.60 -8.32
C MET A 49 18.02 1.78 -7.03
N HIS A 50 16.99 2.02 -6.21
CA HIS A 50 16.82 1.26 -4.99
C HIS A 50 16.58 -0.24 -5.25
N ALA A 51 17.50 -1.07 -4.75
CA ALA A 51 17.15 -2.41 -4.34
C ALA A 51 15.97 -2.30 -3.36
N GLY A 52 14.81 -2.86 -3.73
CA GLY A 52 13.58 -2.71 -2.95
C GLY A 52 13.80 -3.00 -1.47
N SER A 53 13.11 -2.25 -0.60
CA SER A 53 13.16 -2.44 0.85
C SER A 53 13.02 -3.94 1.20
N THR A 54 13.87 -4.45 2.10
CA THR A 54 13.78 -5.82 2.61
C THR A 54 12.44 -6.11 3.31
N GLN A 55 11.70 -5.06 3.68
CA GLN A 55 10.39 -5.14 4.31
C GLN A 55 9.24 -5.07 3.27
N THR A 56 9.54 -4.92 1.99
CA THR A 56 8.53 -4.77 0.94
C THR A 56 8.61 -5.95 -0.02
N SER A 57 7.52 -6.74 -0.07
CA SER A 57 7.37 -7.81 -1.04
C SER A 57 6.16 -7.55 -1.92
N VAL A 58 6.43 -7.21 -3.18
CA VAL A 58 5.39 -7.01 -4.21
C VAL A 58 4.59 -8.30 -4.43
N VAL A 59 5.26 -9.46 -4.35
CA VAL A 59 4.62 -10.78 -4.50
C VAL A 59 3.63 -11.03 -3.36
N LEU A 60 4.02 -10.77 -2.11
CA LEU A 60 3.11 -10.91 -0.97
C LEU A 60 1.93 -9.94 -1.06
N ALA A 61 2.20 -8.68 -1.44
CA ALA A 61 1.15 -7.68 -1.63
C ALA A 61 0.13 -8.14 -2.68
N ALA A 62 0.60 -8.58 -3.85
CA ALA A 62 -0.25 -9.11 -4.91
C ALA A 62 -1.06 -10.33 -4.45
N PHE A 63 -0.42 -11.27 -3.75
CA PHE A 63 -1.09 -12.47 -3.25
C PHE A 63 -2.22 -12.13 -2.25
N VAL A 64 -1.96 -11.26 -1.28
CA VAL A 64 -2.96 -10.85 -0.28
C VAL A 64 -4.11 -10.09 -0.95
N THR A 65 -3.82 -9.17 -1.87
CA THR A 65 -4.86 -8.44 -2.62
C THR A 65 -5.71 -9.39 -3.48
N CYS A 66 -5.10 -10.36 -4.17
CA CYS A 66 -5.84 -11.36 -4.94
C CYS A 66 -6.74 -12.22 -4.06
N ARG A 67 -6.26 -12.64 -2.89
CA ARG A 67 -7.06 -13.41 -1.92
C ARG A 67 -8.24 -12.60 -1.38
N ALA A 68 -8.04 -11.32 -1.06
CA ALA A 68 -9.12 -10.43 -0.65
C ALA A 68 -10.18 -10.27 -1.75
N LYS A 69 -9.75 -10.04 -3.00
CA LYS A 69 -10.65 -9.94 -4.17
C LYS A 69 -11.46 -11.22 -4.39
N LEU A 70 -10.84 -12.39 -4.32
CA LEU A 70 -11.53 -13.67 -4.47
C LEU A 70 -12.59 -13.86 -3.37
N LYS A 71 -12.25 -13.55 -2.11
CA LYS A 71 -13.17 -13.65 -0.98
C LYS A 71 -14.38 -12.71 -1.12
N LEU A 72 -14.14 -11.48 -1.60
CA LEU A 72 -15.20 -10.54 -1.94
C LEU A 72 -16.08 -11.08 -3.08
N TYR A 73 -15.44 -11.57 -4.16
CA TYR A 73 -16.12 -12.11 -5.34
C TYR A 73 -17.05 -13.29 -5.03
N GLU A 74 -16.66 -14.18 -4.11
CA GLU A 74 -17.53 -15.28 -3.65
C GLU A 74 -18.89 -14.81 -3.13
N LYS A 75 -18.95 -13.63 -2.49
CA LYS A 75 -20.20 -13.04 -2.01
C LYS A 75 -20.91 -12.30 -3.13
N LEU A 76 -20.18 -11.51 -3.92
CA LEU A 76 -20.72 -10.79 -5.07
C LEU A 76 -21.44 -11.73 -6.04
N LYS A 77 -20.84 -12.89 -6.36
CA LYS A 77 -21.45 -13.89 -7.24
C LYS A 77 -22.79 -14.45 -6.72
N LYS A 78 -22.96 -14.53 -5.39
CA LYS A 78 -24.21 -15.02 -4.77
C LYS A 78 -25.27 -13.91 -4.63
N ILE A 79 -24.84 -12.66 -4.49
CA ILE A 79 -25.74 -11.50 -4.44
C ILE A 79 -26.22 -11.14 -5.86
N ASP A 80 -25.33 -11.29 -6.84
CA ASP A 80 -25.55 -11.11 -8.28
C ASP A 80 -26.09 -9.71 -8.61
N LYS A 81 -27.18 -9.60 -9.37
CA LYS A 81 -27.76 -8.33 -9.85
C LYS A 81 -28.22 -7.36 -8.76
N ARG A 82 -28.22 -7.79 -7.49
CA ARG A 82 -28.60 -6.95 -6.36
C ARG A 82 -27.45 -6.09 -5.81
N VAL A 83 -26.22 -6.28 -6.29
CA VAL A 83 -25.08 -5.44 -5.88
C VAL A 83 -25.26 -4.03 -6.46
N LEU A 84 -25.24 -3.03 -5.59
CA LEU A 84 -25.26 -1.61 -5.95
C LEU A 84 -23.85 -1.04 -6.03
N TYR A 85 -22.97 -1.47 -5.12
CA TYR A 85 -21.58 -1.01 -5.03
C TYR A 85 -20.73 -2.02 -4.26
N PHE A 86 -19.42 -2.03 -4.52
CA PHE A 86 -18.44 -2.75 -3.71
C PHE A 86 -17.08 -2.04 -3.78
N ASP A 87 -16.34 -2.06 -2.67
CA ASP A 87 -14.95 -1.58 -2.62
C ASP A 87 -14.18 -2.37 -1.57
N THR A 88 -13.02 -2.90 -1.98
CA THR A 88 -12.01 -3.61 -1.16
C THR A 88 -12.53 -4.75 -0.29
N ASP A 89 -13.35 -4.46 0.71
CA ASP A 89 -13.93 -5.34 1.71
C ASP A 89 -15.42 -5.05 2.04
N THR A 90 -16.06 -4.13 1.32
CA THR A 90 -17.46 -3.71 1.52
C THR A 90 -18.35 -4.07 0.33
N ILE A 91 -19.65 -4.28 0.61
CA ILE A 91 -20.69 -4.50 -0.41
C ILE A 91 -21.95 -3.75 0.00
N ILE A 92 -22.47 -2.93 -0.90
CA ILE A 92 -23.80 -2.32 -0.79
C ILE A 92 -24.71 -3.08 -1.76
N TYR A 93 -25.87 -3.54 -1.28
CA TYR A 93 -26.75 -4.37 -2.07
C TYR A 93 -28.22 -4.23 -1.69
N VAL A 94 -29.12 -4.53 -2.63
CA VAL A 94 -30.56 -4.58 -2.41
C VAL A 94 -30.93 -5.86 -1.67
N ARG A 95 -31.58 -5.72 -0.53
CA ARG A 95 -32.10 -6.84 0.26
C ARG A 95 -33.50 -7.22 -0.23
N SER A 96 -33.68 -8.48 -0.60
CA SER A 96 -34.99 -9.05 -0.95
C SER A 96 -35.36 -10.21 0.00
N PRO A 97 -36.66 -10.44 0.26
CA PRO A 97 -37.12 -11.64 0.98
C PRO A 97 -36.74 -12.92 0.21
N GLY A 98 -36.38 -13.98 0.93
CA GLY A 98 -36.03 -15.29 0.35
C GLY A 98 -34.70 -15.37 -0.43
N GLN A 99 -34.04 -14.24 -0.69
CA GLN A 99 -32.77 -14.18 -1.42
C GLN A 99 -31.55 -14.31 -0.50
N TYR A 100 -30.43 -14.77 -1.05
CA TYR A 100 -29.17 -14.90 -0.33
C TYR A 100 -28.72 -13.59 0.32
N ARG A 101 -28.20 -13.70 1.54
CA ARG A 101 -27.54 -12.61 2.26
C ARG A 101 -26.19 -13.10 2.78
N PRO A 102 -25.14 -12.27 2.74
CA PRO A 102 -23.88 -12.60 3.40
C PRO A 102 -24.11 -12.96 4.86
N ILE A 103 -23.51 -14.06 5.29
CA ILE A 103 -23.54 -14.46 6.70
C ILE A 103 -22.61 -13.50 7.45
N LEU A 104 -23.14 -12.91 8.51
CA LEU A 104 -22.40 -12.01 9.38
C LEU A 104 -21.77 -12.78 10.54
N GLY A 105 -20.70 -12.24 11.11
CA GLY A 105 -20.11 -12.78 12.34
C GLY A 105 -18.97 -11.92 12.87
N ASP A 106 -18.49 -12.24 14.07
CA ASP A 106 -17.58 -11.38 14.84
C ASP A 106 -16.09 -11.78 14.74
N TYR A 107 -15.78 -12.83 13.99
CA TYR A 107 -14.42 -13.33 13.80
C TYR A 107 -13.72 -12.74 12.58
N LEU A 108 -12.37 -12.84 12.57
CA LEU A 108 -11.53 -12.32 11.51
C LEU A 108 -11.96 -12.83 10.12
N GLY A 109 -12.22 -11.87 9.23
CA GLY A 109 -12.62 -12.14 7.86
C GLY A 109 -14.09 -12.50 7.66
N ASN A 110 -14.93 -12.42 8.70
CA ASN A 110 -16.38 -12.41 8.52
C ASN A 110 -16.84 -11.04 8.02
N PHE A 111 -17.95 -11.03 7.28
CA PHE A 111 -18.64 -9.78 6.98
C PHE A 111 -19.32 -9.27 8.24
N THR A 112 -19.33 -7.96 8.43
CA THR A 112 -20.03 -7.30 9.54
C THR A 112 -21.02 -6.27 9.00
N ASP A 113 -22.02 -5.94 9.80
CA ASP A 113 -22.97 -4.88 9.48
C ASP A 113 -22.41 -3.52 9.93
N GLU A 114 -21.96 -2.71 8.97
CA GLU A 114 -21.38 -1.39 9.24
C GLU A 114 -22.43 -0.37 9.68
N ILE A 115 -23.63 -0.42 9.11
CA ILE A 115 -24.67 0.59 9.34
C ILE A 115 -25.36 0.39 10.69
N LYS A 116 -25.46 -0.86 11.16
CA LYS A 116 -25.98 -1.16 12.49
C LYS A 116 -25.13 -0.55 13.60
N LYS A 117 -23.80 -0.48 13.42
CA LYS A 117 -22.90 0.21 14.35
C LYS A 117 -23.16 1.72 14.41
N LYS A 118 -23.71 2.29 13.34
CA LYS A 118 -24.09 3.71 13.22
C LYS A 118 -25.54 3.99 13.66
N GLY A 119 -26.25 3.00 14.18
CA GLY A 119 -27.64 3.13 14.64
C GLY A 119 -28.71 3.07 13.55
N ALA A 120 -28.32 2.91 12.28
CA ALA A 120 -29.24 2.78 11.16
C ALA A 120 -29.56 1.30 10.88
N SER A 121 -30.79 0.99 10.48
CA SER A 121 -31.20 -0.39 10.16
C SER A 121 -30.94 -0.78 8.70
N HIS A 122 -31.08 0.15 7.77
CA HIS A 122 -30.85 -0.03 6.33
C HIS A 122 -30.67 1.33 5.65
N ILE A 123 -30.06 1.33 4.47
CA ILE A 123 -29.99 2.48 3.57
C ILE A 123 -31.34 2.62 2.86
N VAL A 124 -31.93 3.82 2.88
CA VAL A 124 -33.25 4.09 2.29
C VAL A 124 -33.12 4.46 0.81
N GLU A 125 -32.12 5.27 0.47
CA GLU A 125 -31.82 5.72 -0.88
C GLU A 125 -30.32 5.60 -1.11
N PHE A 126 -29.93 5.21 -2.33
CA PHE A 126 -28.53 5.08 -2.72
C PHE A 126 -28.34 5.70 -4.11
N ILE A 127 -27.43 6.65 -4.21
CA ILE A 127 -27.05 7.30 -5.47
C ILE A 127 -25.54 7.14 -5.65
N SER A 128 -25.10 6.80 -6.86
CA SER A 128 -23.66 6.76 -7.18
C SER A 128 -23.38 7.48 -8.49
N ALA A 129 -22.34 8.31 -8.46
CA ALA A 129 -21.77 8.95 -9.65
C ALA A 129 -20.52 8.19 -10.17
N GLY A 130 -20.11 7.11 -9.50
CA GLY A 130 -18.98 6.27 -9.87
C GLY A 130 -18.21 5.69 -8.68
N PRO A 131 -17.07 5.03 -8.95
CA PRO A 131 -16.20 4.49 -7.90
C PRO A 131 -15.83 5.56 -6.87
N LYS A 132 -16.02 5.23 -5.58
CA LYS A 132 -15.73 6.12 -4.44
C LYS A 132 -16.50 7.46 -4.43
N ASN A 133 -17.58 7.57 -5.20
CA ASN A 133 -18.47 8.73 -5.22
C ASN A 133 -19.94 8.27 -5.16
N TYR A 134 -20.48 8.22 -3.95
CA TYR A 134 -21.85 7.78 -3.66
C TYR A 134 -22.41 8.47 -2.41
N ALA A 135 -23.75 8.49 -2.30
CA ALA A 135 -24.53 9.06 -1.20
C ALA A 135 -25.65 8.11 -0.78
#